data_AF-A0A537Y476-F1
#
_entry.id   AF-A0A537Y476-F1
#
_cell.length_a   1.000
_cell.length_b   1.000
_cell.length_c   1.000
_cell.angle_alpha   90.00
_cell.angle_beta   90.00
_cell.angle_gamma   90.00
#
_symmetry.space_group_name_H-M   'P 1'
#
loop_
_entity.id
_entity.type
_entity.pdbx_description
1 polymer ?
#
loop_
_entity_poly.entity_id
_entity_poly.type
_entity_poly.pdbx_seq_one_letter_code
_entity_poly.pdbx_strand_id
1 'polypeptide(L)'
;ILAETSRYFNISPEELLSPNRNRTVATARQIAMYLCRELTDLSLPRIGQRFGGRDHSTVMHAASKIRGLMAQQRSTYTQVQELTSRIRTRAKNL
;
A
#
# COMPACT_ATOMS: atom_id res chain seq x y z
N ILE A 1 0.52 -3.36 7.99
CA ILE A 1 0.62 -2.78 6.63
C ILE A 1 0.63 -1.26 6.68
N LEU A 2 -0.51 -0.58 6.95
CA LEU A 2 -0.58 0.90 7.01
C LEU A 2 0.54 1.55 7.84
N ALA A 3 0.76 1.08 9.07
CA ALA A 3 1.77 1.64 9.96
C ALA A 3 3.23 1.42 9.49
N GLU A 4 3.50 0.35 8.74
CA GLU A 4 4.84 0.13 8.15
C GLU A 4 5.02 0.99 6.90
N THR A 5 3.97 1.13 6.07
CA THR A 5 3.98 2.02 4.92
C THR A 5 4.18 3.47 5.34
N SER A 6 3.45 3.96 6.36
CA SER A 6 3.56 5.33 6.82
C SER A 6 4.98 5.64 7.31
N ARG A 7 5.57 4.74 8.11
CA ARG A 7 6.96 4.84 8.56
C ARG A 7 7.97 4.81 7.41
N TYR A 8 7.78 3.93 6.43
CA TYR A 8 8.71 3.80 5.30
C TYR A 8 8.75 5.06 4.43
N PHE A 9 7.60 5.68 4.18
CA PHE A 9 7.48 6.88 3.34
C PHE A 9 7.61 8.20 4.13
N ASN A 10 7.82 8.13 5.45
CA ASN A 10 7.86 9.28 6.34
C ASN A 10 6.63 10.19 6.19
N ILE A 11 5.44 9.57 6.22
CA ILE A 11 4.14 10.24 6.17
C ILE A 11 3.28 9.77 7.34
N SER A 12 2.22 10.51 7.66
CA SER A 12 1.30 10.08 8.71
C SER A 12 0.36 8.96 8.23
N PRO A 13 -0.15 8.08 9.12
CA PRO A 13 -1.21 7.14 8.77
C PRO A 13 -2.46 7.83 8.22
N GLU A 14 -2.82 9.00 8.73
CA GLU A 14 -3.95 9.80 8.28
C GLU A 14 -3.77 10.24 6.83
N GLU A 15 -2.55 10.56 6.39
CA GLU A 15 -2.27 10.88 4.99
C GLU A 15 -2.56 9.71 4.04
N LEU A 16 -2.30 8.47 4.47
CA LEU A 16 -2.68 7.27 3.70
C LEU A 16 -4.19 7.14 3.55
N LEU A 17 -4.99 7.68 4.49
CA LEU A 17 -6.45 7.63 4.46
C LEU A 17 -7.06 8.86 3.77
N SER A 18 -6.38 10.00 3.81
CA SER A 18 -6.87 11.29 3.32
C SER A 18 -7.04 11.33 1.79
N PRO A 19 -7.83 12.26 1.23
CA PRO A 19 -7.93 12.46 -0.21
C PRO A 19 -6.68 13.08 -0.85
N ASN A 20 -5.61 13.37 -0.08
CA ASN A 20 -4.39 14.01 -0.56
C ASN A 20 -3.77 13.23 -1.74
N ARG A 21 -3.57 13.95 -2.84
CA ARG A 21 -3.04 13.44 -4.12
C ARG A 21 -1.57 13.78 -4.36
N ASN A 22 -0.87 14.33 -3.36
CA ASN A 22 0.59 14.49 -3.40
C ASN A 22 1.22 13.17 -3.86
N ARG A 23 2.18 13.26 -4.79
CA ARG A 23 2.77 12.10 -5.48
C ARG A 23 3.32 11.05 -4.51
N THR A 24 3.99 11.47 -3.45
CA THR A 24 4.55 10.57 -2.42
C THR A 24 3.43 9.85 -1.68
N VAL A 25 2.42 10.59 -1.20
CA VAL A 25 1.28 10.02 -0.48
C VAL A 25 0.47 9.08 -1.37
N ALA A 26 0.22 9.46 -2.62
CA ALA A 26 -0.50 8.64 -3.59
C ALA A 26 0.23 7.33 -3.88
N THR A 27 1.55 7.38 -4.06
CA THR A 27 2.38 6.20 -4.31
C THR A 27 2.41 5.28 -3.08
N ALA A 28 2.65 5.84 -1.89
CA ALA A 28 2.62 5.10 -0.64
C ALA A 28 1.29 4.38 -0.42
N ARG A 29 0.17 5.07 -0.67
CA ARG A 29 -1.18 4.50 -0.58
C ARG A 29 -1.42 3.37 -1.58
N GLN A 30 -0.99 3.54 -2.82
CA GLN A 30 -1.13 2.52 -3.86
C GLN A 30 -0.32 1.27 -3.52
N ILE A 31 0.91 1.43 -3.01
CA ILE A 31 1.74 0.33 -2.52
C ILE A 31 1.07 -0.37 -1.33
N ALA A 32 0.52 0.37 -0.36
CA ALA A 32 -0.17 -0.23 0.76
C ALA A 32 -1.42 -1.04 0.34
N MET A 33 -2.21 -0.53 -0.62
CA MET A 33 -3.35 -1.27 -1.17
C MET A 33 -2.92 -2.55 -1.88
N TYR A 34 -1.86 -2.48 -2.68
CA TYR A 34 -1.25 -3.66 -3.30
C TYR A 34 -0.82 -4.67 -2.23
N LEU A 35 -0.09 -4.24 -1.19
CA LEU A 35 0.35 -5.14 -0.12
C LEU A 35 -0.80 -5.74 0.69
N CYS A 36 -1.90 -5.01 0.89
CA CYS A 36 -3.10 -5.58 1.49
C CYS A 36 -3.67 -6.72 0.65
N ARG A 37 -3.63 -6.62 -0.68
CA ARG A 37 -4.07 -7.69 -1.58
C ARG A 37 -3.16 -8.92 -1.55
N GLU A 38 -1.87 -8.72 -1.39
CA GLU A 38 -0.90 -9.83 -1.45
C GLU A 38 -0.67 -10.51 -0.08
N LEU A 39 -0.93 -9.80 1.02
CA LEU A 39 -0.57 -10.26 2.37
C LEU A 39 -1.77 -10.50 3.29
N THR A 40 -3.00 -10.36 2.80
CA THR A 40 -4.23 -10.59 3.58
C THR A 40 -5.34 -11.17 2.71
N ASP A 41 -6.32 -11.80 3.35
CA ASP A 41 -7.52 -12.34 2.68
C ASP A 41 -8.68 -11.31 2.59
N LEU A 42 -8.37 -10.01 2.72
CA LEU A 42 -9.38 -8.96 2.66
C LEU A 42 -9.94 -8.80 1.24
N SER A 43 -11.27 -8.69 1.15
CA SER A 43 -11.95 -8.35 -0.11
C SER A 43 -11.62 -6.92 -0.57
N LEU A 44 -11.71 -6.66 -1.89
CA LEU A 44 -11.45 -5.32 -2.45
C LEU A 44 -12.29 -4.21 -1.78
N PRO A 45 -13.61 -4.40 -1.53
CA PRO A 45 -14.39 -3.40 -0.81
C PRO A 45 -13.88 -3.17 0.63
N ARG A 46 -13.48 -4.23 1.33
CA ARG A 46 -12.99 -4.12 2.72
C ARG A 46 -11.64 -3.41 2.78
N ILE A 47 -10.77 -3.65 1.81
CA ILE A 47 -9.52 -2.88 1.65
C ILE A 47 -9.89 -1.40 1.41
N GLY A 48 -10.75 -1.11 0.43
CA GLY A 48 -11.19 0.26 0.13
C GLY A 48 -11.72 1.01 1.36
N GLN A 49 -12.55 0.35 2.17
CA GLN A 49 -13.06 0.88 3.44
C GLN A 49 -11.93 1.26 4.41
N ARG A 50 -10.89 0.42 4.54
CA ARG A 50 -9.71 0.69 5.39
C ARG A 50 -8.88 1.86 4.90
N PHE A 51 -8.96 2.22 3.61
CA PHE A 51 -8.29 3.36 3.01
C PHE A 51 -9.26 4.53 2.85
N GLY A 52 -9.94 4.94 3.91
CA GLY A 52 -10.80 6.14 3.91
C GLY A 52 -12.05 6.00 3.03
N GLY A 53 -12.67 4.82 3.00
CA GLY A 53 -13.93 4.62 2.27
C GLY A 53 -13.79 4.64 0.73
N ARG A 54 -12.61 4.32 0.20
CA ARG A 54 -12.38 4.29 -1.24
C ARG A 54 -13.12 3.15 -1.92
N ASP A 55 -13.57 3.40 -3.15
CA ASP A 55 -14.23 2.36 -3.95
C ASP A 55 -13.28 1.18 -4.25
N HIS A 56 -13.87 -0.01 -4.36
CA HIS A 56 -13.14 -1.25 -4.65
C HIS A 56 -12.35 -1.19 -5.97
N SER A 57 -12.85 -0.47 -6.98
CA SER A 57 -12.15 -0.24 -8.25
C SER A 57 -10.86 0.56 -8.03
N THR A 58 -10.81 1.47 -7.06
CA THR A 58 -9.59 2.21 -6.70
C THR A 58 -8.50 1.26 -6.20
N VAL A 59 -8.88 0.24 -5.42
CA VAL A 59 -7.95 -0.80 -4.94
C VAL A 59 -7.46 -1.65 -6.11
N MET A 60 -8.36 -2.03 -7.02
CA MET A 60 -8.02 -2.78 -8.23
C MET A 60 -7.02 -2.00 -9.11
N HIS A 61 -7.30 -0.72 -9.37
CA HIS A 61 -6.42 0.17 -10.13
C HIS A 61 -5.06 0.34 -9.46
N ALA A 62 -5.02 0.55 -8.13
CA ALA A 62 -3.78 0.64 -7.37
C ALA A 62 -2.93 -0.63 -7.51
N ALA A 63 -3.53 -1.81 -7.33
CA ALA A 63 -2.82 -3.09 -7.42
C ALA A 63 -2.28 -3.35 -8.84
N SER A 64 -3.08 -3.08 -9.87
CA SER A 64 -2.64 -3.20 -11.27
C SER A 64 -1.49 -2.25 -11.59
N LYS A 65 -1.59 -0.98 -11.16
CA LYS A 65 -0.56 0.03 -11.36
C LYS A 65 0.76 -0.36 -10.69
N ILE A 66 0.74 -0.80 -9.43
CA ILE A 66 1.96 -1.20 -8.72
C ILE A 66 2.59 -2.43 -9.38
N ARG A 67 1.81 -3.41 -9.84
CA ARG A 67 2.33 -4.54 -10.64
C ARG A 67 3.07 -4.06 -11.89
N GLY A 68 2.46 -3.18 -12.67
CA GLY A 68 3.08 -2.61 -13.86
C GLY A 68 4.36 -1.83 -13.54
N LEU A 69 4.35 -1.01 -12.49
CA LEU A 69 5.52 -0.24 -12.06
C LEU A 69 6.66 -1.13 -11.58
N MET A 70 6.39 -2.22 -10.85
CA MET A 70 7.45 -3.15 -10.45
C MET A 70 8.13 -3.84 -11.65
N ALA A 71 7.39 -4.08 -12.74
CA ALA A 71 7.95 -4.65 -13.95
C ALA A 71 8.86 -3.66 -14.72
N GLN A 72 8.64 -2.35 -14.55
CA GLN A 72 9.32 -1.30 -15.30
C GLN A 72 10.36 -0.52 -14.49
N GLN A 73 10.21 -0.46 -13.17
CA GLN A 73 10.98 0.41 -12.29
C GLN A 73 11.57 -0.40 -11.14
N ARG A 74 12.89 -0.58 -11.17
CA ARG A 74 13.64 -1.28 -10.12
C ARG A 74 13.43 -0.63 -8.74
N SER A 75 13.31 0.69 -8.68
CA SER A 75 13.04 1.42 -7.42
C SER A 75 11.72 0.98 -6.79
N THR A 76 10.63 0.88 -7.55
CA THR A 76 9.34 0.41 -7.04
C THR A 76 9.40 -1.05 -6.59
N TYR A 77 10.07 -1.91 -7.36
CA TYR A 77 10.30 -3.30 -6.96
C TYR A 77 11.02 -3.38 -5.61
N THR A 78 12.13 -2.66 -5.44
CA THR A 78 12.89 -2.61 -4.19
C THR A 78 12.02 -2.12 -3.03
N GLN A 79 11.28 -1.03 -3.22
CA GLN A 79 10.37 -0.48 -2.19
C GLN A 79 9.33 -1.51 -1.71
N VAL A 80 8.72 -2.25 -2.65
CA VAL A 80 7.72 -3.27 -2.33
C VAL A 80 8.35 -4.46 -1.59
N GLN A 81 9.54 -4.91 -2.01
CA GLN A 81 10.25 -6.01 -1.34
C GLN A 81 10.66 -5.65 0.09
N GLU A 82 11.23 -4.45 0.28
CA GLU A 82 11.62 -3.96 1.60
C GLU A 82 10.43 -3.83 2.54
N LEU A 83 9.32 -3.24 2.07
CA LEU A 83 8.09 -3.14 2.86
C LEU A 83 7.50 -4.51 3.19
N THR A 84 7.49 -5.44 2.23
CA THR A 84 7.01 -6.81 2.45
C THR A 84 7.82 -7.50 3.55
N SER A 85 9.16 -7.39 3.49
CA SER A 85 10.05 -7.93 4.51
C SER A 85 9.76 -7.33 5.89
N ARG A 86 9.69 -5.99 6.00
CA ARG A 86 9.38 -5.29 7.26
C ARG A 86 8.02 -5.72 7.85
N ILE A 87 6.99 -5.81 7.02
CA ILE A 87 5.63 -6.22 7.44
C ILE A 87 5.63 -7.65 7.96
N ARG A 88 6.27 -8.59 7.25
CA ARG A 88 6.35 -9.99 7.67
C ARG A 88 7.14 -10.16 8.96
N THR A 89 8.27 -9.47 9.09
CA THR A 89 9.07 -9.48 10.32
C THR A 89 8.27 -8.93 11.50
N ARG A 90 7.56 -7.81 11.32
CA ARG A 90 6.71 -7.27 12.40
C ARG A 90 5.58 -8.22 12.78
N ALA A 91 4.94 -8.88 11.81
CA ALA A 91 3.85 -9.82 12.06
C ALA A 91 4.29 -11.07 12.84
N LYS A 92 5.55 -11.53 12.67
CA LYS A 92 6.11 -12.66 13.44
C LYS A 92 6.42 -12.31 14.90
N ASN A 93 6.57 -11.02 15.20
CA ASN A 93 6.94 -10.52 16.53
C ASN A 93 5.71 -10.01 17.31
N LEU A 94 4.50 -10.26 16.81
CA LEU A 94 3.22 -9.97 17.45
C LEU A 94 2.57 -11.29 17.85
#